data_AF-A0A529K8L8-F1
#
_entry.id   AF-A0A529K8L8-F1
#
_cell.length_a   1.000
_cell.length_b   1.000
_cell.length_c   1.000
_cell.angle_alpha   90.00
_cell.angle_beta   90.00
_cell.angle_gamma   90.00
#
_symmetry.space_group_name_H-M   'P 1'
#
loop_
_entity.id
_entity.type
_entity.pdbx_description
1 polymer ?
#
loop_
_entity_poly.entity_id
_entity_poly.type
_entity_poly.pdbx_seq_one_letter_code
_entity_poly.pdbx_strand_id
1 'polypeptide(L)'
;VGALGLPRWFVSFCRARRVKAFLNEFPNALDIIVRAVKSGLPLNDAVRLIANESPEPVKTEFRRIVDSQQMGLSIPDASMRMAETMPCTEASFFGIVIQIQSQAGGNLSEALGNLSRVLRDRKKMKAKVQALSMEAKASAVIIGALPFVVAFLVYLTSPNYIMPLFTTNVGNLILGCSAVWMGIGILVMRKMMNFEV
;
A
#
# COMPACT_ATOMS: atom_id res chain seq x y z
N VAL A 1 16.60 -5.56 -27.12
CA VAL A 1 15.23 -5.23 -26.62
C VAL A 1 15.03 -5.53 -25.11
N GLY A 2 15.79 -6.42 -24.46
CA GLY A 2 15.61 -6.74 -23.02
C GLY A 2 16.14 -5.74 -21.98
N ALA A 3 17.01 -4.79 -22.35
CA ALA A 3 17.63 -3.85 -21.39
C ALA A 3 16.77 -2.62 -21.04
N LEU A 4 15.72 -2.32 -21.82
CA LEU A 4 14.87 -1.13 -21.63
C LEU A 4 13.73 -1.32 -20.61
N GLY A 5 13.43 -2.56 -20.22
CA GLY A 5 12.38 -2.88 -19.24
C GLY A 5 12.84 -2.84 -17.78
N LEU A 6 14.08 -3.29 -17.53
CA LEU A 6 14.74 -3.28 -16.22
C LEU A 6 14.77 -1.89 -15.54
N PRO A 7 15.17 -0.80 -16.24
CA PRO A 7 15.19 0.53 -15.61
C PRO A 7 13.78 1.02 -15.30
N ARG A 8 12.77 0.71 -16.12
CA ARG A 8 11.38 1.09 -15.85
C ARG A 8 10.80 0.37 -14.65
N TRP A 9 11.09 -0.93 -14.50
CA TRP A 9 10.66 -1.70 -13.33
C TRP A 9 11.33 -1.21 -12.05
N PHE A 10 12.65 -0.96 -12.08
CA PHE A 10 13.39 -0.43 -10.94
C PHE A 10 12.87 0.95 -10.51
N VAL A 11 12.66 1.86 -11.46
CA VAL A 11 12.11 3.20 -11.18
C VAL A 11 10.68 3.11 -10.63
N SER A 12 9.84 2.23 -11.18
CA SER A 12 8.48 1.99 -10.69
C SER A 12 8.49 1.45 -9.25
N PHE A 13 9.39 0.52 -8.94
CA PHE A 13 9.56 -0.03 -7.60
C PHE A 13 10.05 1.03 -6.60
N CYS A 14 11.06 1.82 -6.97
CA CYS A 14 11.55 2.94 -6.16
C CYS A 14 10.46 3.99 -5.92
N ARG A 15 9.68 4.33 -6.96
CA ARG A 15 8.53 5.25 -6.86
C ARG A 15 7.47 4.69 -5.91
N ALA A 16 7.08 3.43 -6.06
CA ALA A 16 6.12 2.78 -5.18
C ALA A 16 6.59 2.76 -3.71
N ARG A 17 7.88 2.49 -3.48
CA ARG A 17 8.48 2.55 -2.14
C ARG A 17 8.45 3.95 -1.55
N ARG A 18 8.79 4.97 -2.34
CA ARG A 18 8.71 6.38 -1.92
C ARG A 18 7.27 6.81 -1.61
N VAL A 19 6.30 6.43 -2.46
CA VAL A 19 4.86 6.67 -2.23
C VAL A 19 4.40 6.02 -0.95
N LYS A 20 4.77 4.77 -0.70
CA LYS A 20 4.40 4.08 0.53
C LYS A 20 4.99 4.76 1.78
N ALA A 21 6.25 5.20 1.72
CA ALA A 21 6.88 5.93 2.82
C ALA A 21 6.18 7.29 3.08
N PHE A 22 5.85 8.04 2.03
CA PHE A 22 5.09 9.27 2.14
C PHE A 22 3.72 9.04 2.80
N LEU A 23 2.93 8.08 2.32
CA LEU A 23 1.60 7.79 2.86
C LEU A 23 1.62 7.35 4.33
N ASN A 24 2.74 6.81 4.80
CA ASN A 24 2.88 6.43 6.20
C ASN A 24 3.01 7.63 7.14
N GLU A 25 3.79 8.64 6.72
CA GLU A 25 4.16 9.81 7.52
C GLU A 25 3.28 11.04 7.24
N PHE A 26 2.65 11.10 6.07
CA PHE A 26 1.81 12.23 5.66
C PHE A 26 0.67 12.54 6.65
N PRO A 27 -0.08 11.56 7.21
CA PRO A 27 -1.09 11.86 8.23
C PRO A 27 -0.51 12.48 9.51
N ASN A 28 0.71 12.09 9.89
CA ASN A 28 1.39 12.65 11.06
C ASN A 28 1.76 14.13 10.83
N ALA A 29 2.27 14.46 9.63
CA ALA A 29 2.52 15.83 9.24
C ALA A 29 1.24 16.68 9.27
N LEU A 30 0.13 16.18 8.72
CA LEU A 30 -1.15 16.89 8.76
C LEU A 30 -1.66 17.15 10.18
N ASP A 31 -1.49 16.20 11.10
CA ASP A 31 -1.87 16.40 12.50
C ASP A 31 -1.05 17.52 13.16
N ILE A 32 0.22 17.67 12.80
CA ILE A 32 1.06 18.78 13.26
C ILE A 32 0.55 20.10 12.68
N ILE A 33 0.19 20.18 11.39
CA ILE A 33 -0.42 21.39 10.80
C ILE A 33 -1.71 21.75 11.54
N VAL A 34 -2.60 20.78 11.73
CA VAL A 34 -3.88 21.00 12.40
C VAL A 34 -3.66 21.54 13.81
N ARG A 35 -2.73 20.98 14.57
CA ARG A 35 -2.40 21.46 15.93
C ARG A 35 -1.83 22.87 15.91
N ALA A 36 -0.92 23.16 14.99
CA ALA A 36 -0.30 24.47 14.85
C ALA A 36 -1.33 25.55 14.46
N VAL A 37 -2.20 25.27 13.48
CA VAL A 37 -3.25 26.20 13.06
C VAL A 37 -4.29 26.38 14.17
N LYS A 38 -4.62 25.34 14.94
CA LYS A 38 -5.51 25.46 16.12
C LYS A 38 -4.89 26.30 17.24
N SER A 39 -3.58 26.28 17.41
CA SER A 39 -2.90 27.15 18.39
C SER A 39 -2.73 28.58 17.90
N GLY A 40 -3.31 28.95 16.75
CA GLY A 40 -3.24 30.29 16.17
C GLY A 40 -2.00 30.54 15.32
N LEU A 41 -1.18 29.52 15.03
CA LEU A 41 -0.03 29.67 14.14
C LEU A 41 -0.53 29.85 12.68
N PRO A 42 0.01 30.82 11.92
CA PRO A 42 -0.30 30.94 10.50
C PRO A 42 0.03 29.65 9.74
N LEU A 43 -0.80 29.32 8.74
CA LEU A 43 -0.59 28.13 7.89
C LEU A 43 0.80 28.12 7.24
N ASN A 44 1.31 29.30 6.86
CA ASN A 44 2.66 29.46 6.30
C ASN A 44 3.75 28.92 7.23
N ASP A 45 3.65 29.23 8.52
CA ASP A 45 4.65 28.83 9.51
C ASP A 45 4.49 27.36 9.88
N ALA A 46 3.26 26.85 9.92
CA ALA A 46 2.99 25.43 10.11
C ALA A 46 3.58 24.56 8.98
N VAL A 47 3.48 25.04 7.73
CA VAL A 47 4.09 24.38 6.55
C VAL A 47 5.62 24.44 6.62
N ARG A 48 6.20 25.56 7.06
CA ARG A 48 7.66 25.70 7.25
C ARG A 48 8.20 24.79 8.35
N LEU A 49 7.47 24.63 9.45
CA LEU A 49 7.82 23.72 10.54
C LEU A 49 7.97 22.30 10.01
N ILE A 50 6.99 21.82 9.25
CA ILE A 50 6.98 20.47 8.68
C ILE A 50 8.06 20.27 7.62
N ALA A 51 8.33 21.29 6.81
CA ALA A 51 9.42 21.26 5.84
C ALA A 51 10.81 21.07 6.50
N ASN A 52 10.94 21.34 7.80
CA ASN A 52 12.19 21.16 8.55
C ASN A 52 12.20 19.91 9.43
N GLU A 53 11.11 19.64 10.15
CA GLU A 53 11.02 18.60 11.18
C GLU A 53 10.51 17.24 10.69
N SER A 54 9.84 17.18 9.53
CA SER A 54 9.30 15.91 9.05
C SER A 54 10.38 14.97 8.52
N PRO A 55 10.16 13.64 8.60
CA PRO A 55 11.01 12.67 7.93
C PRO A 55 10.88 12.76 6.40
N GLU A 56 11.92 12.32 5.68
CA GLU A 56 11.80 12.07 4.24
C GLU A 56 10.83 10.91 3.97
N PRO A 57 10.02 10.95 2.90
CA PRO A 57 10.01 11.92 1.78
C PRO A 57 9.09 13.13 1.99
N VAL A 58 8.34 13.18 3.10
CA VAL A 58 7.35 14.25 3.38
C VAL A 58 8.04 15.61 3.45
N LYS A 59 9.19 15.67 4.13
CA LYS A 59 10.05 16.87 4.22
C LYS A 59 10.28 17.55 2.88
N THR A 60 10.67 16.76 1.87
CA THR A 60 11.04 17.26 0.54
C THR A 60 9.85 17.84 -0.21
N GLU A 61 8.67 17.22 -0.09
CA GLU A 61 7.46 17.74 -0.73
C GLU A 61 6.96 19.03 -0.07
N PHE A 62 6.97 19.12 1.26
CA PHE A 62 6.62 20.37 1.95
C PHE A 62 7.65 21.47 1.75
N ARG A 63 8.93 21.13 1.61
CA ARG A 63 9.97 22.09 1.25
C ARG A 63 9.73 22.69 -0.14
N ARG A 64 9.29 21.90 -1.12
CA ARG A 64 8.89 22.40 -2.45
C ARG A 64 7.72 23.39 -2.37
N ILE A 65 6.78 23.20 -1.43
CA ILE A 65 5.70 24.16 -1.19
C ILE A 65 6.27 25.47 -0.64
N VAL A 66 7.18 25.41 0.33
CA VAL A 66 7.86 26.61 0.88
C VAL A 66 8.68 27.33 -0.20
N ASP A 67 9.42 26.60 -1.01
CA ASP A 67 10.23 27.16 -2.10
C ASP A 67 9.33 27.82 -3.16
N SER A 68 8.20 27.18 -3.50
CA SER A 68 7.19 27.76 -4.42
C SER A 68 6.58 29.05 -3.84
N GLN A 69 6.35 29.09 -2.53
CA GLN A 69 5.87 30.29 -1.85
C GLN A 69 6.89 31.44 -1.95
N GLN A 70 8.19 31.14 -1.81
CA GLN A 70 9.25 32.14 -1.98
C GLN A 70 9.32 32.68 -3.42
N MET A 71 8.90 31.89 -4.40
CA MET A 71 8.76 32.31 -5.80
C MET A 71 7.47 33.10 -6.10
N GLY A 72 6.66 33.40 -5.08
CA GLY A 72 5.44 34.21 -5.20
C GLY A 72 4.16 33.41 -5.47
N LEU A 73 4.21 32.07 -5.44
CA LEU A 73 2.99 31.25 -5.53
C LEU A 73 2.23 31.26 -4.20
N SER A 74 0.91 31.21 -4.28
CA SER A 74 0.08 31.02 -3.09
C SER A 74 0.26 29.60 -2.53
N ILE A 75 0.09 29.41 -1.20
CA ILE A 75 0.08 28.06 -0.61
C ILE A 75 -0.94 27.13 -1.26
N PRO A 76 -2.18 27.56 -1.55
CA PRO A 76 -3.15 26.75 -2.28
C PRO A 76 -2.65 26.23 -3.62
N ASP A 77 -2.08 27.11 -4.45
CA ASP A 77 -1.56 26.73 -5.77
C ASP A 77 -0.33 25.80 -5.64
N ALA A 78 0.55 26.09 -4.69
CA ALA A 78 1.72 25.25 -4.41
C ALA A 78 1.32 23.86 -3.87
N SER A 79 0.25 23.78 -3.08
CA SER A 79 -0.28 22.52 -2.53
C SER A 79 -0.92 21.65 -3.62
N MET A 80 -1.57 22.27 -4.63
CA MET A 80 -2.07 21.53 -5.80
C MET A 80 -0.96 20.89 -6.62
N ARG A 81 0.19 21.57 -6.79
CA ARG A 81 1.35 21.05 -7.52
C ARG A 81 2.02 19.85 -6.84
N MET A 82 1.76 19.62 -5.55
CA MET A 82 2.29 18.45 -4.84
C MET A 82 1.86 17.12 -5.48
N ALA A 83 0.73 17.08 -6.20
CA ALA A 83 0.28 15.88 -6.91
C ALA A 83 1.14 15.54 -8.14
N GLU A 84 1.83 16.51 -8.73
CA GLU A 84 2.72 16.31 -9.89
C GLU A 84 4.00 15.59 -9.48
N THR A 85 4.51 15.92 -8.30
CA THR A 85 5.73 15.37 -7.73
C THR A 85 5.47 14.09 -6.94
N MET A 86 4.32 14.06 -6.26
CA MET A 86 3.87 12.96 -5.44
C MET A 86 2.52 12.43 -5.96
N PRO A 87 2.55 11.45 -6.88
CA PRO A 87 1.37 10.96 -7.59
C PRO A 87 0.60 9.97 -6.72
N CYS A 88 0.03 10.47 -5.63
CA CYS A 88 -0.88 9.77 -4.74
C CYS A 88 -2.17 10.59 -4.58
N THR A 89 -3.30 9.89 -4.45
CA THR A 89 -4.62 10.52 -4.32
C THR A 89 -4.67 11.42 -3.09
N GLU A 90 -3.96 11.04 -2.03
CA GLU A 90 -3.86 11.75 -0.77
C GLU A 90 -3.21 13.14 -0.91
N ALA A 91 -2.20 13.29 -1.78
CA ALA A 91 -1.57 14.57 -2.06
C ALA A 91 -2.50 15.49 -2.87
N SER A 92 -3.20 14.95 -3.87
CA SER A 92 -4.24 15.69 -4.61
C SER A 92 -5.36 16.16 -3.69
N PHE A 93 -5.83 15.30 -2.79
CA PHE A 93 -6.87 15.66 -1.81
C PHE A 93 -6.43 16.79 -0.88
N PHE A 94 -5.17 16.78 -0.43
CA PHE A 94 -4.64 17.86 0.39
C PHE A 94 -4.65 19.21 -0.34
N GLY A 95 -4.17 19.25 -1.59
CA GLY A 95 -4.20 20.46 -2.41
C GLY A 95 -5.62 21.01 -2.60
N ILE A 96 -6.58 20.13 -2.90
CA ILE A 96 -8.00 20.49 -3.06
C ILE A 96 -8.57 21.05 -1.74
N VAL A 97 -8.30 20.43 -0.61
CA VAL A 97 -8.81 20.90 0.70
C VAL A 97 -8.24 22.27 1.06
N ILE A 98 -6.94 22.48 0.86
CA ILE A 98 -6.30 23.79 1.09
C ILE A 98 -6.91 24.84 0.15
N GLN A 99 -7.11 24.53 -1.14
CA GLN A 99 -7.70 25.44 -2.11
C GLN A 99 -9.10 25.88 -1.71
N ILE A 100 -9.97 24.91 -1.40
CA ILE A 100 -11.36 25.19 -1.02
C ILE A 100 -11.39 26.04 0.26
N GLN A 101 -10.62 25.66 1.28
CA GLN A 101 -10.67 26.35 2.58
C GLN A 101 -10.02 27.74 2.54
N SER A 102 -8.98 27.93 1.72
CA SER A 102 -8.37 29.24 1.53
C SER A 102 -9.28 30.22 0.79
N GLN A 103 -10.17 29.74 -0.09
CA GLN A 103 -11.14 30.57 -0.80
C GLN A 103 -12.42 30.81 0.02
N ALA A 104 -12.89 29.79 0.75
CA ALA A 104 -14.10 29.87 1.55
C ALA A 104 -13.90 30.55 2.92
N GLY A 105 -12.65 30.79 3.35
CA GLY A 105 -12.34 31.42 4.65
C GLY A 105 -12.75 30.58 5.86
N GLY A 106 -13.00 29.28 5.67
CA GLY A 106 -13.52 28.37 6.69
C GLY A 106 -12.46 27.84 7.66
N ASN A 107 -12.88 26.96 8.57
CA ASN A 107 -12.00 26.34 9.57
C ASN A 107 -11.03 25.33 8.93
N LEU A 108 -9.88 25.81 8.46
CA LEU A 108 -8.77 25.00 7.91
C LEU A 108 -8.39 23.84 8.82
N SER A 109 -8.39 24.06 10.13
CA SER A 109 -8.05 23.04 11.12
C SER A 109 -9.01 21.86 11.14
N GLU A 110 -10.29 22.10 10.87
CA GLU A 110 -11.32 21.05 10.85
C GLU A 110 -11.22 20.22 9.57
N ALA A 111 -11.06 20.87 8.42
CA ALA A 111 -10.93 20.17 7.14
C ALA A 111 -9.64 19.34 7.05
N LEU A 112 -8.50 19.89 7.48
CA LEU A 112 -7.24 19.15 7.56
C LEU A 112 -7.31 18.02 8.60
N GLY A 113 -8.03 18.23 9.71
CA GLY A 113 -8.27 17.20 10.73
C GLY A 113 -9.12 16.04 10.21
N ASN A 114 -10.18 16.34 9.47
CA ASN A 114 -11.01 15.33 8.80
C ASN A 114 -10.21 14.56 7.76
N LEU A 115 -9.37 15.24 6.97
CA LEU A 115 -8.50 14.59 6.00
C LEU A 115 -7.53 13.63 6.70
N SER A 116 -6.85 14.06 7.76
CA SER A 116 -5.96 13.18 8.56
C SER A 116 -6.70 11.93 9.08
N ARG A 117 -7.91 12.09 9.62
CA ARG A 117 -8.76 10.96 10.06
C ARG A 117 -9.06 9.99 8.93
N VAL A 118 -9.54 10.49 7.79
CA VAL A 118 -9.86 9.66 6.62
C VAL A 118 -8.63 8.90 6.11
N LEU A 119 -7.46 9.55 6.08
CA LEU A 119 -6.21 8.89 5.69
C LEU A 119 -5.81 7.77 6.66
N ARG A 120 -5.91 8.02 7.97
CA ARG A 120 -5.62 7.01 9.00
C ARG A 120 -6.60 5.85 8.95
N ASP A 121 -7.88 6.10 8.72
CA ASP A 121 -8.90 5.06 8.62
C ASP A 121 -8.68 4.19 7.38
N ARG A 122 -8.33 4.79 6.24
CA ARG A 122 -7.89 4.04 5.05
C ARG A 122 -6.66 3.17 5.35
N LYS A 123 -5.66 3.69 6.06
CA LYS A 123 -4.46 2.94 6.46
C LYS A 123 -4.83 1.76 7.38
N LYS A 124 -5.70 1.98 8.37
CA LYS A 124 -6.21 0.93 9.26
C LYS A 124 -6.99 -0.14 8.51
N MET A 125 -7.85 0.25 7.57
CA MET A 125 -8.60 -0.67 6.73
C MET A 125 -7.66 -1.55 5.89
N LYS A 126 -6.67 -0.95 5.23
CA LYS A 126 -5.64 -1.70 4.48
C LYS A 126 -4.86 -2.67 5.37
N ALA A 127 -4.47 -2.24 6.57
CA ALA A 127 -3.79 -3.10 7.53
C ALA A 127 -4.67 -4.24 8.04
N LYS A 128 -5.96 -3.98 8.30
CA LYS A 128 -6.95 -4.98 8.71
C LYS A 128 -7.20 -6.01 7.62
N VAL A 129 -7.37 -5.56 6.37
CA VAL A 129 -7.49 -6.45 5.21
C VAL A 129 -6.24 -7.31 5.09
N GLN A 130 -5.05 -6.71 5.16
CA GLN A 130 -3.79 -7.46 5.11
C GLN A 130 -3.69 -8.51 6.23
N ALA A 131 -4.04 -8.15 7.47
CA ALA A 131 -4.00 -9.09 8.60
C ALA A 131 -4.96 -10.26 8.40
N LEU A 132 -6.21 -10.01 8.01
CA LEU A 132 -7.21 -11.05 7.74
C LEU A 132 -6.81 -11.92 6.53
N SER A 133 -6.24 -11.32 5.49
CA SER A 133 -5.74 -12.06 4.33
C SER A 133 -4.54 -12.96 4.67
N MET A 134 -3.72 -12.61 5.66
CA MET A 134 -2.58 -13.43 6.09
C MET A 134 -3.03 -14.72 6.76
N GLU A 135 -4.09 -14.69 7.57
CA GLU A 135 -4.67 -15.89 8.19
C GLU A 135 -5.21 -16.85 7.12
N ALA A 136 -6.01 -16.34 6.18
CA ALA A 136 -6.54 -17.12 5.06
C ALA A 136 -5.41 -17.71 4.20
N LYS A 137 -4.35 -16.93 3.94
CA LYS A 137 -3.18 -17.37 3.16
C LYS A 137 -2.39 -18.45 3.87
N ALA A 138 -2.18 -18.34 5.18
CA ALA A 138 -1.48 -19.36 5.96
C ALA A 138 -2.25 -20.70 5.92
N SER A 139 -3.56 -20.66 6.16
CA SER A 139 -4.42 -21.86 6.08
C SER A 139 -4.43 -22.48 4.69
N ALA A 140 -4.51 -21.66 3.64
CA ALA A 140 -4.45 -22.14 2.25
C ALA A 140 -3.11 -22.82 1.91
N VAL A 141 -2.00 -22.29 2.42
CA VAL A 141 -0.66 -22.90 2.24
C VAL A 141 -0.56 -24.22 2.99
N ILE A 142 -1.07 -24.31 4.21
CA ILE A 142 -1.08 -25.55 4.99
C ILE A 142 -1.89 -26.64 4.27
N ILE A 143 -3.12 -26.31 3.86
CA ILE A 143 -4.01 -27.25 3.15
C ILE A 143 -3.41 -27.66 1.80
N GLY A 144 -2.82 -26.73 1.06
CA GLY A 144 -2.19 -27.01 -0.23
C GLY A 144 -0.90 -27.82 -0.12
N ALA A 145 -0.15 -27.71 0.98
CA ALA A 145 1.08 -28.46 1.21
C ALA A 145 0.82 -29.89 1.74
N LEU A 146 -0.31 -30.12 2.41
CA LEU A 146 -0.62 -31.37 3.10
C LEU A 146 -0.54 -32.62 2.18
N PRO A 147 -1.09 -32.64 0.95
CA PRO A 147 -0.98 -33.80 0.07
C PRO A 147 0.46 -34.17 -0.29
N PHE A 148 1.33 -33.17 -0.47
CA PHE A 148 2.74 -33.38 -0.80
C PHE A 148 3.53 -33.90 0.40
N VAL A 149 3.30 -33.34 1.57
CA VAL A 149 3.94 -33.79 2.82
C VAL A 149 3.55 -35.22 3.13
N VAL A 150 2.26 -35.57 3.00
CA VAL A 150 1.77 -36.93 3.23
C VAL A 150 2.34 -37.89 2.20
N ALA A 151 2.32 -37.55 0.90
CA ALA A 151 2.91 -38.38 -0.15
C ALA A 151 4.41 -38.63 0.10
N PHE A 152 5.15 -37.59 0.52
CA PHE A 152 6.57 -37.70 0.83
C PHE A 152 6.85 -38.57 2.07
N LEU A 153 6.06 -38.43 3.15
CA LEU A 153 6.18 -39.26 4.34
C LEU A 153 5.87 -40.73 4.05
N VAL A 154 4.80 -41.00 3.29
CA VAL A 154 4.42 -42.37 2.91
C VAL A 154 5.47 -43.00 2.00
N TYR A 155 6.10 -42.22 1.12
CA TYR A 155 7.23 -42.68 0.31
C TYR A 155 8.42 -43.12 1.16
N LEU A 156 8.76 -42.38 2.22
CA LEU A 156 9.85 -42.76 3.13
C LEU A 156 9.52 -43.94 4.03
N THR A 157 8.27 -44.05 4.48
CA THR A 157 7.88 -45.05 5.50
C THR A 157 7.50 -46.38 4.86
N SER A 158 6.77 -46.33 3.73
CA SER A 158 6.18 -47.50 3.07
C SER A 158 6.28 -47.37 1.54
N PRO A 159 7.50 -47.45 0.96
CA PRO A 159 7.72 -47.23 -0.47
C PRO A 159 6.92 -48.18 -1.36
N ASN A 160 6.71 -49.44 -0.92
CA ASN A 160 5.92 -50.43 -1.65
C ASN A 160 4.43 -50.06 -1.79
N TYR A 161 3.90 -49.19 -0.92
CA TYR A 161 2.50 -48.76 -0.96
C TYR A 161 2.27 -47.61 -1.96
N ILE A 162 3.24 -46.70 -2.10
CA ILE A 162 3.11 -45.52 -2.97
C ILE A 162 3.70 -45.74 -4.37
N MET A 163 4.61 -46.70 -4.56
CA MET A 163 5.20 -47.00 -5.87
C MET A 163 4.17 -47.29 -6.97
N PRO A 164 3.08 -48.05 -6.72
CA PRO A 164 2.05 -48.32 -7.72
C PRO A 164 1.37 -47.06 -8.28
N LEU A 165 1.32 -45.96 -7.51
CA LEU A 165 0.81 -44.68 -7.99
C LEU A 165 1.67 -44.09 -9.13
N PHE A 166 2.98 -44.32 -9.12
CA PHE A 166 3.91 -43.80 -10.14
C PHE A 166 4.21 -44.79 -11.27
N THR A 167 4.16 -46.10 -10.99
CA THR A 167 4.54 -47.15 -11.94
C THR A 167 3.37 -47.67 -12.78
N THR A 168 2.12 -47.54 -12.31
CA THR A 168 0.94 -48.03 -13.05
C THR A 168 0.26 -46.92 -13.86
N ASN A 169 -0.26 -47.27 -15.04
CA ASN A 169 -1.01 -46.33 -15.89
C ASN A 169 -2.26 -45.76 -15.18
N VAL A 170 -2.93 -46.58 -14.36
CA VAL A 170 -4.09 -46.14 -13.58
C VAL A 170 -3.68 -45.18 -12.46
N GLY A 171 -2.56 -45.44 -11.79
CA GLY A 171 -2.00 -44.54 -10.75
C GLY A 171 -1.65 -43.17 -11.30
N ASN A 172 -0.98 -43.11 -12.45
CA ASN A 172 -0.63 -41.85 -13.11
C ASN A 172 -1.85 -41.05 -13.55
N LEU A 173 -2.93 -41.72 -13.98
CA LEU A 173 -4.19 -41.07 -14.33
C LEU A 173 -4.88 -40.46 -13.09
N ILE A 174 -4.91 -41.18 -11.97
CA ILE A 174 -5.45 -40.69 -10.69
C ILE A 174 -4.62 -39.51 -10.16
N LEU A 175 -3.28 -39.59 -10.24
CA LEU A 175 -2.39 -38.48 -9.90
C LEU A 175 -2.69 -37.24 -10.77
N GLY A 176 -2.85 -37.42 -12.08
CA GLY A 176 -3.24 -36.35 -12.99
C GLY A 176 -4.57 -35.69 -12.60
N CYS A 177 -5.62 -36.49 -12.36
CA CYS A 177 -6.92 -35.98 -11.92
C CYS A 177 -6.84 -35.24 -10.58
N SER A 178 -6.10 -35.78 -9.62
CA SER A 178 -5.91 -35.15 -8.30
C SER A 178 -5.14 -33.82 -8.39
N ALA A 179 -4.11 -33.75 -9.25
CA ALA A 179 -3.35 -32.53 -9.49
C ALA A 179 -4.22 -31.43 -10.12
N VAL A 180 -5.08 -31.79 -11.09
CA VAL A 180 -6.04 -30.86 -11.69
C VAL A 180 -7.04 -30.36 -10.63
N TRP A 181 -7.60 -31.26 -9.82
CA TRP A 181 -8.54 -30.91 -8.76
C TRP A 181 -7.91 -29.98 -7.72
N MET A 182 -6.67 -30.27 -7.33
CA MET A 182 -5.91 -29.43 -6.41
C MET A 182 -5.58 -28.06 -7.02
N GLY A 183 -5.24 -28.02 -8.30
CA GLY A 183 -5.04 -26.79 -9.06
C GLY A 183 -6.28 -25.89 -9.05
N ILE A 184 -7.46 -26.47 -9.28
CA ILE A 184 -8.75 -25.75 -9.19
C ILE A 184 -8.95 -25.21 -7.77
N GLY A 185 -8.70 -26.02 -6.74
CA GLY A 185 -8.81 -25.60 -5.33
C GLY A 185 -7.90 -24.40 -5.00
N ILE A 186 -6.64 -24.45 -5.43
CA ILE A 186 -5.68 -23.34 -5.24
C ILE A 186 -6.13 -22.08 -5.99
N LEU A 187 -6.65 -22.22 -7.21
CA LEU A 187 -7.16 -21.08 -7.99
C LEU A 187 -8.37 -20.41 -7.32
N VAL A 188 -9.32 -21.21 -6.82
CA VAL A 188 -10.48 -20.70 -6.08
C VAL A 188 -10.04 -19.99 -4.81
N MET A 189 -9.13 -20.58 -4.01
CA MET A 189 -8.58 -19.92 -2.83
C MET A 189 -7.85 -18.63 -3.20
N ARG A 190 -7.07 -18.60 -4.28
CA ARG A 190 -6.38 -17.40 -4.74
C ARG A 190 -7.37 -16.29 -5.13
N LYS A 191 -8.49 -16.64 -5.77
CA LYS A 191 -9.54 -15.69 -6.13
C LYS A 191 -10.27 -15.15 -4.90
N MET A 192 -10.54 -15.99 -3.91
CA MET A 192 -11.14 -15.57 -2.63
C MET A 192 -10.21 -14.67 -1.80
N MET A 193 -8.89 -14.87 -1.85
CA MET A 193 -7.94 -14.05 -1.10
C MET A 193 -7.68 -12.68 -1.72
N ASN A 194 -7.89 -12.54 -3.03
CA ASN A 194 -7.61 -11.32 -3.78
C ASN A 194 -8.78 -10.32 -3.70
N PHE A 195 -9.41 -10.17 -2.53
CA PHE A 195 -10.38 -9.11 -2.28
C PHE A 195 -9.67 -7.76 -2.46
N GLU A 196 -9.83 -7.18 -3.64
CA GLU A 196 -9.52 -5.78 -3.91
C GLU A 196 -10.50 -4.90 -3.12
N VAL A 197 -9.95 -3.97 -2.34
CA VAL A 197 -10.64 -2.78 -1.83
C VAL A 197 -10.18 -1.60 -2.65
#